data_AF-A0A9W6I343-F1
#
_entry.id   AF-A0A9W6I343-F1
#
_cell.length_a   1.000
_cell.length_b   1.000
_cell.length_c   1.000
_cell.angle_alpha   90.00
_cell.angle_beta   90.00
_cell.angle_gamma   90.00
#
_symmetry.space_group_name_H-M   'P 1'
#
loop_
_entity.id
_entity.type
_entity.pdbx_description
1 polymer ?
#
loop_
_entity_poly.entity_id
_entity_poly.type
_entity_poly.pdbx_seq_one_letter_code
_entity_poly.pdbx_strand_id
1 'polypeptide(L)'
;MVEAAWAPLGAEVDQARRALTHQTTPGPDEDLHGTSPFTVVEAALEEFLSNLGSIGEGLSAAELTDLDRVVERKLYDIDRADVHEVTDGSDDGFLYARGFIVAMGRDFYTAVAEDPKRAVPDAECEEMAYFFAHLHRERFGDFPDTGSGISRESCSNRAGWPS
;
A
#
# COMPACT_ATOMS: atom_id res chain seq x y z
N MET A 1 -4.94 -11.88 -2.68
CA MET A 1 -6.04 -10.94 -2.95
C MET A 1 -5.54 -9.72 -3.69
N VAL A 2 -4.58 -8.94 -3.15
CA VAL A 2 -3.99 -7.78 -3.85
C VAL A 2 -3.58 -8.10 -5.30
N GLU A 3 -2.75 -9.13 -5.53
CA GLU A 3 -2.35 -9.52 -6.89
C GLU A 3 -3.54 -9.90 -7.80
N ALA A 4 -4.59 -10.50 -7.22
CA ALA A 4 -5.78 -10.89 -7.96
C ALA A 4 -6.67 -9.69 -8.31
N ALA A 5 -6.63 -8.61 -7.52
CA ALA A 5 -7.34 -7.37 -7.80
C ALA A 5 -6.65 -6.53 -8.90
N TRP A 6 -5.34 -6.67 -9.06
CA TRP A 6 -4.59 -6.08 -10.17
C TRP A 6 -4.76 -6.83 -11.51
N ALA A 7 -4.93 -8.15 -11.46
CA ALA A 7 -4.92 -9.00 -12.66
C ALA A 7 -5.92 -8.59 -13.77
N PRO A 8 -7.15 -8.12 -13.48
CA PRO A 8 -8.10 -7.70 -14.51
C PRO A 8 -7.71 -6.40 -15.24
N LEU A 9 -6.79 -5.59 -14.70
CA LEU A 9 -6.44 -4.27 -15.24
C LEU A 9 -5.50 -4.35 -16.46
N GLY A 10 -5.14 -5.56 -16.89
CA GLY A 10 -4.42 -5.80 -18.14
C GLY A 10 -2.90 -5.70 -18.03
N ALA A 11 -2.24 -6.05 -19.13
CA ALA A 11 -0.79 -6.22 -19.18
C ALA A 11 0.00 -4.91 -19.01
N GLU A 12 -0.57 -3.77 -19.44
CA GLU A 12 0.08 -2.46 -19.31
C GLU A 12 0.23 -2.06 -17.84
N VAL A 13 -0.83 -2.19 -17.04
CA VAL A 13 -0.82 -1.92 -15.60
C VAL A 13 0.10 -2.90 -14.87
N ASP A 14 0.08 -4.19 -15.21
CA ASP A 14 0.99 -5.17 -14.60
C ASP A 14 2.47 -4.87 -14.92
N GLN A 15 2.77 -4.47 -16.16
CA GLN A 15 4.11 -4.06 -16.56
C GLN A 15 4.55 -2.81 -15.80
N ALA A 16 3.68 -1.81 -15.66
CA ALA A 16 3.97 -0.60 -14.89
C ALA A 16 4.23 -0.91 -13.41
N ARG A 17 3.40 -1.75 -12.78
CA ARG A 17 3.56 -2.18 -11.37
C ARG A 17 4.90 -2.90 -11.14
N ARG A 18 5.27 -3.79 -12.05
CA ARG A 18 6.59 -4.48 -12.03
C ARG A 18 7.74 -3.52 -12.29
N ALA A 19 7.58 -2.56 -13.20
CA ALA A 19 8.60 -1.56 -13.48
C ALA A 19 8.93 -0.76 -12.21
N LEU A 20 7.90 -0.28 -11.47
CA LEU A 20 8.10 0.41 -10.19
C LEU A 20 8.84 -0.45 -9.16
N THR A 21 8.59 -1.77 -9.12
CA THR A 21 9.27 -2.69 -8.20
C THR A 21 10.77 -2.80 -8.47
N HIS A 22 11.19 -2.69 -9.73
CA HIS A 22 12.58 -2.87 -10.14
C HIS A 22 13.32 -1.55 -10.39
N GLN A 23 12.62 -0.43 -10.47
CA GLN A 23 13.23 0.88 -10.63
C GLN A 23 14.06 1.26 -9.40
N THR A 24 15.22 1.83 -9.67
CA THR A 24 15.91 2.76 -8.78
C THR A 24 15.54 4.16 -9.25
N THR A 25 15.40 5.11 -8.32
CA THR A 25 15.05 6.52 -8.60
C THR A 25 15.68 7.02 -9.91
N PRO A 26 14.90 7.56 -10.87
CA PRO A 26 15.44 8.00 -12.15
C PRO A 26 16.58 9.00 -11.94
N GLY A 27 17.66 8.83 -12.71
CA GLY A 27 18.67 9.88 -12.84
C GLY A 27 18.08 11.08 -13.58
N PRO A 28 18.67 12.28 -13.45
CA PRO A 28 18.13 13.53 -14.02
C PRO A 28 18.00 13.57 -15.56
N ASP A 29 18.42 12.51 -16.28
CA ASP A 29 18.44 12.42 -17.74
C ASP A 29 17.53 11.31 -18.32
N GLU A 30 16.67 10.67 -17.52
CA GLU A 30 15.70 9.69 -18.05
C GLU A 30 14.48 10.37 -18.71
N ASP A 31 14.17 9.90 -19.91
CA ASP A 31 13.28 10.49 -20.93
C ASP A 31 11.91 10.94 -20.37
N LEU A 32 11.73 12.26 -20.19
CA LEU A 32 10.52 12.90 -19.63
C LEU A 32 9.31 12.90 -20.59
N HIS A 33 9.40 12.22 -21.73
CA HIS A 33 8.42 12.30 -22.82
C HIS A 33 7.45 11.11 -22.90
N GLY A 34 7.60 10.08 -22.04
CA GLY A 34 6.66 8.97 -21.90
C GLY A 34 5.81 9.06 -20.63
N THR A 35 4.64 8.40 -20.62
CA THR A 35 3.86 8.23 -19.38
C THR A 35 4.69 7.40 -18.40
N SER A 36 4.98 7.97 -17.23
CA SER A 36 5.74 7.26 -16.20
C SER A 36 4.96 6.02 -15.73
N PRO A 37 5.63 4.92 -15.34
CA PRO A 37 4.94 3.78 -14.74
C PRO A 37 4.12 4.14 -13.50
N PHE A 38 4.54 5.16 -12.75
CA PHE A 38 3.76 5.69 -11.64
C PHE A 38 2.41 6.23 -12.09
N THR A 39 2.36 7.08 -13.12
CA THR A 39 1.11 7.63 -13.66
C THR A 39 0.14 6.55 -14.14
N VAL A 40 0.64 5.46 -14.73
CA VAL A 40 -0.20 4.32 -15.14
C VAL A 40 -0.80 3.60 -13.94
N VAL A 41 0.01 3.36 -12.89
CA VAL A 41 -0.44 2.70 -11.67
C VAL A 41 -1.42 3.58 -10.89
N GLU A 42 -1.10 4.86 -10.73
CA GLU A 42 -1.94 5.85 -10.04
C GLU A 42 -3.33 5.92 -10.67
N ALA A 43 -3.42 6.02 -12.00
CA ALA A 43 -4.69 6.03 -12.72
C ALA A 43 -5.49 4.72 -12.59
N ALA A 44 -4.85 3.62 -12.19
CA ALA A 44 -5.46 2.31 -12.05
C ALA A 44 -5.84 1.96 -10.59
N LEU A 45 -5.45 2.78 -9.60
CA LEU A 45 -5.70 2.51 -8.17
C LEU A 45 -7.20 2.40 -7.84
N GLU A 46 -8.03 3.27 -8.40
CA GLU A 46 -9.49 3.24 -8.15
C GLU A 46 -10.12 1.91 -8.59
N GLU A 47 -9.81 1.46 -9.81
CA GLU A 47 -10.32 0.19 -10.33
C GLU A 47 -9.70 -1.01 -9.60
N PHE A 48 -8.44 -0.92 -9.15
CA PHE A 48 -7.84 -1.92 -8.27
C PHE A 48 -8.60 -2.06 -6.95
N LEU A 49 -8.94 -0.95 -6.28
CA LEU A 49 -9.69 -0.95 -5.02
C LEU A 49 -11.11 -1.51 -5.23
N SER A 50 -11.77 -1.14 -6.33
CA SER A 50 -13.06 -1.70 -6.75
C SER A 50 -13.00 -3.23 -6.93
N ASN A 51 -11.98 -3.73 -7.64
CA ASN A 51 -11.75 -5.16 -7.80
C ASN A 51 -11.48 -5.85 -6.46
N LEU A 52 -10.68 -5.24 -5.60
CA LEU A 52 -10.38 -5.77 -4.27
C LEU A 52 -11.65 -5.87 -3.41
N GLY A 53 -12.53 -4.88 -3.51
CA GLY A 53 -13.83 -4.84 -2.83
C GLY A 53 -14.72 -5.98 -3.29
N SER A 54 -14.84 -6.15 -4.62
CA SER A 54 -15.60 -7.24 -5.23
C SER A 54 -15.12 -8.62 -4.78
N ILE A 55 -13.80 -8.82 -4.64
CA ILE A 55 -13.23 -10.06 -4.10
C ILE A 55 -13.58 -10.21 -2.61
N GLY A 56 -13.55 -9.12 -1.85
CA GLY A 56 -13.84 -9.09 -0.42
C GLY A 56 -15.32 -9.25 -0.04
N GLU A 57 -16.26 -8.95 -0.95
CA GLU A 57 -17.72 -9.13 -0.73
C GLU A 57 -18.13 -10.58 -0.45
N GLY A 58 -17.32 -11.57 -0.85
CA GLY A 58 -17.59 -12.98 -0.55
C GLY A 58 -17.22 -13.38 0.88
N LEU A 59 -16.45 -12.56 1.60
CA LEU A 59 -15.78 -12.96 2.83
C LEU A 59 -16.66 -12.80 4.08
N SER A 60 -16.38 -13.60 5.10
CA SER A 60 -16.96 -13.46 6.43
C SER A 60 -16.33 -12.30 7.21
N ALA A 61 -16.99 -11.87 8.29
CA ALA A 61 -16.47 -10.89 9.23
C ALA A 61 -15.10 -11.30 9.81
N ALA A 62 -14.91 -12.59 10.11
CA ALA A 62 -13.64 -13.12 10.61
C ALA A 62 -12.53 -13.02 9.56
N GLU A 63 -12.81 -13.37 8.31
CA GLU A 63 -11.82 -13.27 7.22
C GLU A 63 -11.45 -11.81 6.92
N LEU A 64 -12.40 -10.88 6.94
CA LEU A 64 -12.09 -9.45 6.79
C LEU A 64 -11.28 -8.92 7.98
N THR A 65 -11.57 -9.37 9.19
CA THR A 65 -10.76 -9.04 10.39
C THR A 65 -9.33 -9.57 10.25
N ASP A 66 -9.15 -10.79 9.75
CA ASP A 66 -7.83 -11.38 9.54
C ASP A 66 -7.05 -10.66 8.44
N LEU A 67 -7.71 -10.22 7.36
CA LEU A 67 -7.09 -9.39 6.33
C LEU A 67 -6.71 -8.00 6.86
N ASP A 68 -7.57 -7.40 7.67
CA ASP A 68 -7.29 -6.12 8.30
C ASP A 68 -6.09 -6.20 9.25
N ARG A 69 -5.96 -7.28 10.05
CA ARG A 69 -4.76 -7.57 10.85
C ARG A 69 -3.50 -7.68 9.99
N VAL A 70 -3.59 -8.25 8.79
CA VAL A 70 -2.45 -8.35 7.87
C VAL A 70 -2.04 -6.97 7.38
N VAL A 71 -2.97 -6.13 6.93
CA VAL A 71 -2.68 -4.76 6.49
C VAL A 71 -2.09 -3.95 7.65
N GLU A 72 -2.73 -3.97 8.81
CA GLU A 72 -2.26 -3.30 10.02
C GLU A 72 -0.82 -3.69 10.39
N ARG A 73 -0.52 -4.99 10.40
CA ARG A 73 0.85 -5.47 10.64
C ARG A 73 1.81 -4.97 9.57
N LYS A 74 1.42 -5.01 8.29
CA LYS A 74 2.28 -4.58 7.18
C LYS A 74 2.61 -3.10 7.28
N LEU A 75 1.63 -2.24 7.58
CA LEU A 75 1.82 -0.81 7.80
C LEU A 75 2.75 -0.52 8.99
N TYR A 76 2.59 -1.26 10.10
CA TYR A 76 3.42 -1.12 11.29
C TYR A 76 4.88 -1.55 11.05
N ASP A 77 5.09 -2.64 10.33
CA ASP A 77 6.44 -3.17 10.08
C ASP A 77 7.30 -2.21 9.23
N ILE A 78 6.68 -1.42 8.34
CA ILE A 78 7.36 -0.38 7.54
C ILE A 78 7.18 1.04 8.10
N ASP A 79 6.59 1.20 9.29
CA ASP A 79 6.59 2.45 10.03
C ASP A 79 8.01 2.75 10.55
N ARG A 80 8.86 3.28 9.67
CA ARG A 80 10.30 3.45 9.89
C ARG A 80 10.78 4.80 9.36
N ALA A 81 11.72 5.41 10.07
CA ALA A 81 12.29 6.71 9.72
C ALA A 81 12.98 6.72 8.35
N ASP A 82 13.62 5.62 7.96
CA ASP A 82 14.34 5.51 6.68
C ASP A 82 13.41 5.36 5.46
N VAL A 83 12.24 4.76 5.64
CA VAL A 83 11.18 4.73 4.61
C VAL A 83 10.53 6.11 4.52
N HIS A 84 10.24 6.72 5.67
CA HIS A 84 9.67 8.07 5.75
C HIS A 84 10.51 9.11 5.00
N GLU A 85 11.83 9.10 5.20
CA GLU A 85 12.79 10.01 4.54
C GLU A 85 12.73 9.93 3.00
N VAL A 86 12.43 8.75 2.44
CA VAL A 86 12.34 8.56 0.98
C VAL A 86 10.96 8.95 0.45
N THR A 87 9.90 8.69 1.21
CA THR A 87 8.53 8.96 0.77
C THR A 87 8.13 10.43 0.80
N ASP A 88 8.93 11.29 1.46
CA ASP A 88 8.74 12.76 1.61
C ASP A 88 7.36 13.21 2.15
N GLY A 89 6.53 12.26 2.61
CA GLY A 89 5.23 12.53 3.20
C GLY A 89 5.33 13.23 4.54
N SER A 90 4.34 14.07 4.87
CA SER A 90 4.10 14.50 6.25
C SER A 90 3.76 13.29 7.14
N ASP A 91 3.69 13.44 8.47
CA ASP A 91 3.32 12.32 9.35
C ASP A 91 2.02 11.59 8.90
N ASP A 92 1.01 12.35 8.42
CA ASP A 92 -0.23 11.79 7.85
C ASP A 92 -0.01 11.22 6.43
N GLY A 93 0.71 11.95 5.57
CA GLY A 93 1.06 11.49 4.21
C GLY A 93 1.87 10.19 4.22
N PHE A 94 2.65 9.96 5.28
CA PHE A 94 3.42 8.73 5.44
C PHE A 94 2.56 7.50 5.67
N LEU A 95 1.42 7.62 6.37
CA LEU A 95 0.46 6.53 6.46
C LEU A 95 -0.08 6.18 5.07
N TYR A 96 -0.36 7.18 4.24
CA TYR A 96 -0.92 6.96 2.91
C TYR A 96 0.11 6.39 1.94
N ALA A 97 1.37 6.81 2.06
CA ALA A 97 2.49 6.21 1.36
C ALA A 97 2.67 4.73 1.73
N ARG A 98 2.57 4.38 3.02
CA ARG A 98 2.56 2.98 3.45
C ARG A 98 1.35 2.21 2.91
N GLY A 99 0.18 2.85 2.80
CA GLY A 99 -0.99 2.32 2.12
C GLY A 99 -0.70 1.96 0.66
N PHE A 100 -0.05 2.86 -0.09
CA PHE A 100 0.39 2.61 -1.46
C PHE A 100 1.37 1.42 -1.55
N ILE A 101 2.37 1.36 -0.69
CA ILE A 101 3.35 0.26 -0.65
C ILE A 101 2.65 -1.09 -0.45
N VAL A 102 1.63 -1.16 0.40
CA VAL A 102 0.82 -2.38 0.59
C VAL A 102 -0.06 -2.68 -0.65
N ALA A 103 -0.66 -1.65 -1.25
CA ALA A 103 -1.50 -1.79 -2.44
C ALA A 103 -0.73 -2.35 -3.65
N MET A 104 0.54 -1.98 -3.79
CA MET A 104 1.43 -2.46 -4.86
C MET A 104 1.68 -3.97 -4.83
N GLY A 105 1.43 -4.62 -3.69
CA GLY A 105 1.54 -6.06 -3.54
C GLY A 105 2.87 -6.53 -2.96
N ARG A 106 3.05 -7.85 -2.96
CA ARG A 106 4.07 -8.50 -2.13
C ARG A 106 5.49 -8.11 -2.53
N ASP A 107 5.77 -8.12 -3.82
CA ASP A 107 7.14 -7.95 -4.33
C ASP A 107 7.62 -6.52 -4.10
N PHE A 108 6.76 -5.52 -4.37
CA PHE A 108 7.04 -4.11 -4.09
C PHE A 108 7.22 -3.85 -2.59
N TYR A 109 6.29 -4.35 -1.76
CA TYR A 109 6.41 -4.24 -0.31
C TYR A 109 7.74 -4.81 0.21
N THR A 110 8.13 -5.99 -0.29
CA THR A 110 9.38 -6.65 0.11
C THR A 110 10.59 -5.84 -0.33
N ALA A 111 10.58 -5.33 -1.57
CA ALA A 111 11.65 -4.48 -2.08
C ALA A 111 11.85 -3.21 -1.23
N VAL A 112 10.77 -2.54 -0.82
CA VAL A 112 10.84 -1.36 0.06
C VAL A 112 11.30 -1.72 1.47
N ALA A 113 10.79 -2.83 2.02
CA ALA A 113 11.19 -3.27 3.36
C ALA A 113 12.69 -3.60 3.44
N GLU A 114 13.27 -4.14 2.36
CA GLU A 114 14.69 -4.46 2.24
C GLU A 114 15.55 -3.23 1.90
N ASP A 115 15.07 -2.35 1.01
CA ASP A 115 15.75 -1.14 0.55
C ASP A 115 14.75 0.03 0.44
N PRO A 116 14.72 0.95 1.43
CA PRO A 116 13.78 2.07 1.44
C PRO A 116 13.80 2.93 0.18
N LYS A 117 14.92 2.98 -0.55
CA LYS A 117 15.06 3.73 -1.80
C LYS A 117 14.20 3.19 -2.95
N ARG A 118 13.57 2.03 -2.76
CA ARG A 118 12.59 1.46 -3.68
C ARG A 118 11.20 2.08 -3.52
N ALA A 119 10.95 2.84 -2.45
CA ALA A 119 9.71 3.57 -2.31
C ALA A 119 9.58 4.63 -3.41
N VAL A 120 8.35 4.92 -3.82
CA VAL A 120 8.06 5.99 -4.79
C VAL A 120 7.69 7.23 -3.98
N PRO A 121 8.45 8.35 -4.10
CA PRO A 121 8.10 9.61 -3.45
C PRO A 121 6.72 10.09 -3.89
N ASP A 122 5.98 10.73 -2.98
CA ASP A 122 4.62 11.28 -3.20
C ASP A 122 3.55 10.26 -3.63
N ALA A 123 3.85 8.96 -3.63
CA ALA A 123 2.88 7.93 -3.99
C ALA A 123 2.00 7.56 -2.80
N GLU A 124 0.71 7.83 -2.89
CA GLU A 124 -0.24 7.66 -1.79
C GLU A 124 -1.42 6.76 -2.16
N CYS A 125 -1.93 6.00 -1.19
CA CYS A 125 -3.19 5.26 -1.29
C CYS A 125 -3.78 5.12 0.12
N GLU A 126 -4.40 6.20 0.61
CA GLU A 126 -5.04 6.28 1.93
C GLU A 126 -6.03 5.12 2.14
N GLU A 127 -6.89 4.86 1.16
CA GLU A 127 -7.96 3.87 1.28
C GLU A 127 -7.43 2.48 1.60
N MET A 128 -6.27 2.09 1.05
CA MET A 128 -5.67 0.79 1.33
C MET A 128 -5.31 0.60 2.81
N ALA A 129 -4.98 1.68 3.54
CA ALA A 129 -4.60 1.60 4.95
C ALA A 129 -5.75 1.13 5.85
N TYR A 130 -6.99 1.35 5.40
CA TYR A 130 -8.22 1.05 6.14
C TYR A 130 -9.21 0.19 5.37
N PHE A 131 -8.83 -0.30 4.19
CA PHE A 131 -9.73 -0.92 3.22
C PHE A 131 -10.61 -2.02 3.81
N PHE A 132 -9.98 -3.03 4.44
CA PHE A 132 -10.73 -4.16 5.01
C PHE A 132 -11.51 -3.78 6.27
N ALA A 133 -11.06 -2.79 7.04
CA ALA A 133 -11.81 -2.25 8.17
C ALA A 133 -13.10 -1.54 7.72
N HIS A 134 -13.03 -0.74 6.65
CA HIS A 134 -14.20 -0.10 6.04
C HIS A 134 -15.14 -1.13 5.42
N LEU A 135 -14.63 -2.07 4.63
CA LEU A 135 -15.44 -3.14 4.05
C LEU A 135 -16.13 -3.99 5.14
N HIS A 136 -15.44 -4.29 6.23
CA HIS A 136 -16.04 -4.98 7.38
C HIS A 136 -17.18 -4.16 7.98
N ARG A 137 -16.99 -2.86 8.22
CA ARG A 137 -18.02 -1.97 8.75
C ARG A 137 -19.22 -1.84 7.83
N GLU A 138 -19.01 -1.68 6.54
CA GLU A 138 -20.08 -1.56 5.55
C GLU A 138 -20.95 -2.81 5.51
N ARG A 139 -20.33 -3.99 5.65
CA ARG A 139 -21.03 -5.28 5.53
C ARG A 139 -21.63 -5.79 6.84
N PHE A 140 -21.00 -5.50 7.97
CA PHE A 140 -21.35 -6.09 9.27
C PHE A 140 -21.72 -5.05 10.34
N GLY A 141 -21.62 -3.76 10.04
CA GLY A 141 -22.12 -2.65 10.87
C GLY A 141 -21.08 -1.98 11.78
N ASP A 142 -19.98 -2.66 12.11
CA ASP A 142 -18.95 -2.19 13.03
C ASP A 142 -17.54 -2.36 12.45
N PHE A 143 -16.56 -1.61 12.93
CA PHE A 143 -15.16 -1.85 12.58
C PHE A 143 -14.65 -3.16 13.21
N PRO A 144 -13.67 -3.85 12.60
CA PRO A 144 -13.14 -5.09 13.15
C PRO A 144 -12.39 -4.85 14.46
N ASP A 145 -12.54 -5.76 15.42
CA ASP A 145 -11.66 -5.84 16.58
C ASP A 145 -10.47 -6.74 16.26
N THR A 146 -9.35 -6.12 15.87
CA THR A 146 -8.13 -6.85 15.53
C THR A 146 -7.48 -7.48 16.77
N GLY A 147 -7.73 -6.96 17.98
CA GLY A 147 -7.10 -7.44 19.22
C GLY A 147 -5.57 -7.36 19.23
N SER A 148 -4.95 -6.66 18.28
CA SER A 148 -3.50 -6.65 18.07
C SER A 148 -2.76 -5.62 18.94
N GLY A 149 -3.45 -4.54 19.31
CA GLY A 149 -2.84 -3.38 19.96
C GLY A 149 -1.91 -2.55 19.06
N ILE A 150 -1.87 -2.83 17.76
CA ILE A 150 -1.08 -2.09 16.78
C ILE A 150 -1.82 -0.79 16.42
N SER A 151 -1.08 0.31 16.37
CA SER A 151 -1.56 1.55 15.76
C SER A 151 -1.12 1.61 14.30
N ARG A 152 -1.98 2.14 13.43
CA ARG A 152 -1.61 2.45 12.03
C ARG A 152 -0.86 3.78 11.92
N GLU A 153 -1.08 4.67 12.88
CA GLU A 153 -0.43 5.98 12.95
C GLU A 153 1.09 5.90 12.81
N SER A 154 1.65 6.90 12.13
CA SER A 154 3.09 7.05 11.96
C SER A 154 3.80 7.20 13.31
N CYS A 155 5.06 6.80 13.38
CA CYS A 155 5.88 6.81 14.59
C CYS A 155 5.39 5.88 15.73
N SER A 156 4.47 4.95 15.46
CA SER A 156 3.95 4.01 16.45
C SER A 156 4.85 2.78 16.64
N ASN A 157 5.61 2.40 15.61
CA ASN A 157 6.65 1.38 15.71
C ASN A 157 7.95 1.98 16.27
N ARG A 158 8.06 2.00 17.60
CA ARG A 158 9.24 2.56 18.29
C ARG A 158 10.58 1.97 17.83
N ALA A 159 10.61 0.74 17.30
CA ALA A 159 11.84 0.14 16.79
C ALA A 159 12.26 0.73 15.44
N GLY A 160 11.31 1.22 14.63
CA GLY A 160 11.57 1.88 13.34
C GLY A 160 11.97 3.36 13.46
N TRP A 161 11.85 3.95 14.66
CA TRP A 161 12.10 5.37 14.91
C TRP A 161 13.13 5.55 16.04
N PRO A 162 14.42 5.24 15.79
CA PRO A 162 15.47 5.44 16.78
C PRO A 162 15.65 6.93 17.09
N SER A 163 15.78 7.23 18.39
CA SER A 163 15.96 8.58 18.95
C SER A 163 17.37 9.13 18.76
#